data_AF-A0A1I1VMG7-F1
#
_entry.id   AF-A0A1I1VMG7-F1
#
_cell.length_a   1.000
_cell.length_b   1.000
_cell.length_c   1.000
_cell.angle_alpha   90.00
_cell.angle_beta   90.00
_cell.angle_gamma   90.00
#
_symmetry.space_group_name_H-M   'P 1'
#
loop_
_entity.id
_entity.type
_entity.pdbx_description
1 polymer ?
#
loop_
_entity_poly.entity_id
_entity_poly.type
_entity_poly.pdbx_seq_one_letter_code
_entity_poly.pdbx_strand_id
1 'polypeptide(L)'
;MDIIKELANKTALIGIWLTIPFSMLISWVFYSMEMVGDSSQKPFENATNDVPLIAICRNIEIDLKEMQDESDLPAKLQPVHDILM
;
A
#
# COMPACT_ATOMS: atom_id res chain seq x y z
N MET A 1 15.54 51.87 8.98
CA MET A 1 14.23 51.30 8.57
C MET A 1 14.40 50.33 7.39
N ASP A 2 15.43 50.49 6.57
CA ASP A 2 15.66 49.70 5.35
C ASP A 2 16.17 48.27 5.61
N ILE A 3 17.06 48.08 6.59
CA ILE A 3 17.58 46.74 6.97
C ILE A 3 16.46 45.80 7.46
N ILE A 4 15.49 46.32 8.21
CA ILE A 4 14.35 45.53 8.70
C ILE A 4 13.43 45.12 7.53
N LYS A 5 13.23 46.00 6.55
CA LYS A 5 12.45 45.70 5.34
C LYS A 5 13.16 44.67 4.46
N GLU A 6 14.47 44.76 4.32
CA GLU A 6 15.26 43.83 3.53
C GLU A 6 15.28 42.42 4.15
N LEU A 7 15.44 42.33 5.47
CA LEU A 7 15.34 41.06 6.20
C LEU A 7 13.95 40.44 6.08
N ALA A 8 12.89 41.25 6.22
CA ALA A 8 11.50 40.79 6.09
C ALA A 8 11.18 40.29 4.67
N ASN A 9 11.74 40.93 3.64
CA ASN A 9 11.54 40.50 2.26
C ASN A 9 12.28 39.18 1.98
N LYS A 10 13.49 39.02 2.55
CA LYS A 10 14.28 37.79 2.41
C LYS A 10 13.60 36.60 3.12
N THR A 11 13.02 36.81 4.29
CA THR A 11 12.24 35.76 4.99
C THR A 11 10.94 35.42 4.27
N ALA A 12 10.26 36.42 3.67
CA ALA A 12 9.08 36.18 2.85
C ALA A 12 9.39 35.31 1.60
N LEU A 13 10.50 35.58 0.92
CA LEU A 13 10.95 34.77 -0.22
C LEU A 13 11.26 33.32 0.17
N ILE A 14 11.87 33.11 1.34
CA ILE A 14 12.13 31.77 1.88
C ILE A 14 10.80 31.06 2.20
N GLY A 15 9.83 31.76 2.81
CA GLY A 15 8.52 31.21 3.12
C GLY A 15 7.74 30.76 1.87
N ILE A 16 7.77 31.56 0.80
CA ILE A 16 7.15 31.22 -0.49
C ILE A 16 7.79 29.95 -1.07
N TRP A 17 9.12 29.86 -1.04
CA TRP A 17 9.83 28.70 -1.58
C TRP A 17 9.59 27.43 -0.75
N LEU A 18 9.48 27.55 0.59
CA LEU A 18 9.13 26.44 1.48
C LEU A 18 7.66 26.00 1.35
N THR A 19 6.76 26.88 0.91
CA THR A 19 5.34 26.51 0.76
C THR A 19 5.14 25.35 -0.21
N ILE A 20 5.94 25.27 -1.27
CA ILE A 20 5.84 24.24 -2.31
C ILE A 20 6.17 22.82 -1.78
N PRO A 21 7.35 22.54 -1.18
CA PRO A 21 7.65 21.21 -0.68
C PRO A 21 6.75 20.80 0.48
N PHE A 22 6.35 21.74 1.35
CA PHE A 22 5.46 21.43 2.47
C PHE A 22 4.02 21.15 2.00
N SER A 23 3.49 21.91 1.04
CA SER A 23 2.16 21.62 0.48
C SER A 23 2.17 20.29 -0.27
N MET A 24 3.23 20.01 -1.04
CA MET A 24 3.40 18.72 -1.72
C MET A 24 3.46 17.55 -0.73
N LEU A 25 4.18 17.70 0.38
CA LEU A 25 4.28 16.67 1.41
C LEU A 25 2.91 16.42 2.06
N ILE A 26 2.19 17.48 2.43
CA ILE A 26 0.85 17.37 3.01
C ILE A 26 -0.10 16.68 2.02
N SER A 27 -0.12 17.12 0.75
CA SER A 27 -0.92 16.49 -0.30
C SER A 27 -0.56 15.02 -0.48
N TRP A 28 0.72 14.66 -0.46
CA TRP A 28 1.17 13.27 -0.57
C TRP A 28 0.70 12.40 0.60
N VAL A 29 0.70 12.92 1.82
CA VAL A 29 0.18 12.20 2.99
C VAL A 29 -1.30 11.87 2.82
N PHE A 30 -2.12 12.87 2.47
CA PHE A 30 -3.57 12.66 2.29
C PHE A 30 -3.88 11.74 1.10
N TYR A 31 -3.16 11.90 -0.02
CA TYR A 31 -3.32 11.03 -1.18
C TYR A 31 -2.93 9.58 -0.86
N SER A 32 -1.82 9.38 -0.15
CA SER A 32 -1.39 8.03 0.25
C SER A 32 -2.40 7.39 1.20
N MET A 33 -2.97 8.17 2.13
CA MET A 33 -4.03 7.70 3.03
C MET A 33 -5.28 7.25 2.26
N GLU A 34 -5.69 8.00 1.24
CA GLU A 34 -6.83 7.63 0.38
C GLU A 34 -6.57 6.33 -0.37
N MET A 35 -5.40 6.19 -1.01
CA MET A 35 -5.02 5.00 -1.78
C MET A 35 -4.97 3.73 -0.92
N VAL A 36 -4.40 3.83 0.29
CA VAL A 36 -4.38 2.72 1.25
C VAL A 36 -5.80 2.38 1.72
N GLY A 37 -6.64 3.39 1.94
CA GLY A 37 -8.04 3.23 2.30
C GLY A 37 -8.84 2.47 1.24
N ASP A 38 -8.75 2.87 -0.03
CA ASP A 38 -9.44 2.21 -1.14
C ASP A 38 -8.98 0.75 -1.32
N SER A 39 -7.67 0.51 -1.26
CA SER A 39 -7.13 -0.85 -1.33
C SER A 39 -7.63 -1.73 -0.18
N SER A 40 -7.75 -1.16 1.03
CA SER A 40 -8.25 -1.88 2.21
C SER A 40 -9.75 -2.20 2.16
N GLN A 41 -10.53 -1.48 1.34
CA GLN A 41 -11.96 -1.73 1.18
C GLN A 41 -12.26 -2.94 0.30
N LYS A 42 -11.31 -3.36 -0.55
CA LYS A 42 -11.49 -4.40 -1.56
C LYS A 42 -10.44 -5.52 -1.41
N PRO A 43 -10.36 -6.21 -0.25
CA PRO A 43 -9.24 -7.11 0.07
C PRO A 43 -9.26 -8.47 -0.69
N PHE A 44 -10.19 -8.67 -1.62
CA PHE A 44 -10.43 -9.95 -2.29
C PHE A 44 -10.52 -9.78 -3.82
N GLU A 45 -9.96 -8.70 -4.37
CA GLU A 45 -9.92 -8.47 -5.82
C GLU A 45 -8.73 -9.16 -6.49
N ASN A 46 -7.93 -9.92 -5.73
CA ASN A 46 -6.75 -10.64 -6.20
C ASN A 46 -5.66 -9.69 -6.70
N ALA A 47 -5.55 -8.51 -6.07
CA ALA A 47 -4.41 -7.62 -6.24
C ALA A 47 -3.19 -8.16 -5.48
N THR A 48 -2.02 -7.61 -5.81
CA THR A 48 -0.71 -8.05 -5.25
C THR A 48 -0.65 -8.03 -3.72
N ASN A 49 -1.38 -7.11 -3.08
CA ASN A 49 -1.36 -6.89 -1.63
C ASN A 49 -2.62 -7.44 -0.94
N ASP A 50 -3.49 -8.09 -1.70
CA ASP A 50 -4.76 -8.63 -1.21
C ASP A 50 -4.56 -9.94 -0.45
N VAL A 51 -5.64 -10.44 0.13
CA VAL A 51 -5.64 -11.76 0.75
C VAL A 51 -5.51 -12.81 -0.35
N PRO A 52 -4.57 -13.78 -0.23
CA PRO A 52 -4.36 -14.82 -1.23
C PRO A 52 -5.45 -15.88 -1.17
N LEU A 53 -6.62 -15.56 -1.72
CA LEU A 53 -7.81 -16.41 -1.64
C LEU A 53 -7.59 -17.75 -2.34
N ILE A 54 -6.82 -17.78 -3.42
CA ILE A 54 -6.56 -19.01 -4.17
C ILE A 54 -5.67 -19.94 -3.35
N ALA A 55 -4.64 -19.42 -2.69
CA ALA A 55 -3.83 -20.19 -1.74
C ALA A 55 -4.65 -20.74 -0.57
N ILE A 56 -5.55 -19.95 0.00
CA ILE A 56 -6.44 -20.39 1.09
C ILE A 56 -7.35 -21.53 0.59
N CYS A 57 -8.01 -21.35 -0.56
CA CYS A 57 -8.85 -22.39 -1.16
C CYS A 57 -8.06 -23.66 -1.48
N ARG A 58 -6.82 -23.54 -1.99
CA ARG A 58 -5.94 -24.69 -2.24
C ARG A 58 -5.60 -25.43 -0.95
N ASN A 59 -5.32 -24.72 0.13
CA ASN A 59 -5.06 -25.36 1.42
C ASN A 59 -6.30 -26.08 1.96
N ILE A 60 -7.48 -25.46 1.89
CA ILE A 60 -8.74 -26.11 2.27
C ILE A 60 -9.00 -27.35 1.41
N GLU A 61 -8.72 -27.29 0.10
CA GLU A 61 -8.85 -28.46 -0.79
C GLU A 61 -7.93 -29.61 -0.35
N ILE A 62 -6.69 -29.32 0.03
CA ILE A 62 -5.75 -30.31 0.55
C ILE A 62 -6.28 -30.91 1.85
N ASP A 63 -6.66 -30.06 2.81
CA ASP A 63 -7.16 -30.50 4.12
C ASP A 63 -8.37 -31.43 3.98
N LEU A 64 -9.31 -31.09 3.08
CA LEU A 64 -10.50 -31.92 2.82
C LEU A 64 -10.17 -33.26 2.16
N LYS A 65 -9.17 -33.32 1.28
CA LYS A 65 -8.72 -34.58 0.65
C LYS A 65 -7.93 -35.45 1.63
N GLU A 66 -7.10 -34.85 2.48
CA GLU A 66 -6.39 -35.54 3.56
C GLU A 66 -7.37 -36.17 4.56
N MET A 67 -8.44 -35.47 4.93
CA MET A 67 -9.50 -36.01 5.80
C MET A 67 -10.27 -37.19 5.19
N GLN A 68 -10.21 -37.37 3.86
CA GLN A 68 -10.84 -38.48 3.14
C GLN A 68 -9.85 -39.62 2.80
N ASP A 69 -8.62 -39.57 3.33
CA ASP A 69 -7.55 -40.52 3.03
C ASP A 69 -7.21 -40.63 1.53
N GLU A 70 -7.41 -39.56 0.76
CA GLU A 70 -7.02 -39.50 -0.64
C GLU A 70 -5.50 -39.39 -0.81
N SER A 71 -4.94 -40.12 -1.77
CA SER A 71 -3.49 -40.11 -2.05
C SER A 71 -3.07 -39.08 -3.10
N ASP A 72 -4.02 -38.55 -3.87
CA ASP A 72 -3.79 -37.52 -4.90
C ASP A 72 -4.06 -36.13 -4.35
N LEU A 73 -3.10 -35.60 -3.59
CA LEU A 73 -3.19 -34.26 -3.00
C LEU A 73 -2.68 -33.20 -3.98
N PRO A 74 -3.44 -32.12 -4.22
CA PRO A 74 -2.96 -31.04 -5.06
C PRO A 74 -1.80 -30.32 -4.37
N ALA A 75 -0.81 -29.85 -5.15
CA ALA A 75 0.34 -29.17 -4.59
C ALA A 75 -0.04 -27.81 -3.95
N LYS A 76 0.63 -27.46 -2.85
CA LYS A 76 0.54 -26.13 -2.23
C LYS A 76 1.03 -25.06 -3.21
N LEU A 77 0.25 -24.00 -3.36
CA LEU A 77 0.65 -22.86 -4.19
C LEU A 77 1.92 -22.21 -3.60
N GLN A 78 2.86 -21.91 -4.49
CA GLN A 78 4.12 -21.25 -4.15
C GLN A 78 4.06 -19.79 -4.59
N PRO A 79 4.70 -18.86 -3.87
CA PRO A 79 4.81 -17.48 -4.31
C PRO A 79 5.52 -17.37 -5.66
N VAL A 80 5.04 -16.46 -6.51
CA VAL A 80 5.65 -16.10 -7.79
C VAL A 80 6.10 -14.65 -7.70
N HIS A 81 7.40 -14.39 -7.86
CA HIS A 81 8.00 -13.07 -7.62
C HIS A 81 7.70 -12.52 -6.22
N ASP A 82 7.85 -13.36 -5.19
CA ASP A 82 7.58 -13.04 -3.78
C ASP A 82 6.11 -12.69 -3.46
N ILE A 83 5.19 -12.96 -4.37
CA ILE A 83 3.75 -12.72 -4.22
C ILE A 83 3.01 -14.06 -4.23
N LEU A 84 2.25 -14.33 -3.17
CA LEU A 84 1.33 -15.47 -3.11
C LEU A 84 -0.06 -15.01 -3.55
N MET A 85 -0.69 -15.75 -4.46
CA MET A 85 -2.07 -15.53 -4.93
C MET A 85 -3.01 -16.57 -4.35
#